data_AF-A0A359MNA1-F1
#
_entry.id   AF-A0A359MNA1-F1
#
_cell.length_a   1.000
_cell.length_b   1.000
_cell.length_c   1.000
_cell.angle_alpha   90.00
_cell.angle_beta   90.00
_cell.angle_gamma   90.00
#
_symmetry.space_group_name_H-M   'P 1'
#
loop_
_entity.id
_entity.type
_entity.pdbx_description
1 polymer ?
#
loop_
_entity_poly.entity_id
_entity_poly.type
_entity_poly.pdbx_seq_one_letter_code
_entity_poly.pdbx_strand_id
1 'polypeptide(L)'
;HITEAFSSILQNQGEFYHRYILGLYEVLTRIFVPRPHILLESCSSGGNRFDLGMLVFSPQIWASDDTDPIERLKIQTGLSYFYPQSAMGAHVSASPHQQTLRETPLATRFHAACFGCLGYELDLKYLTPEEKKDIADQITFYKQYRRIFQYGRFYRIRSYKENKVIWEVVSEEKETALTGFFQTLAAAAESSDKLKVIGLKKGRYMIRTRPQRLYIERFGCLTKHVMPVELSPDGMIMRVANRHYSLKDCVETYTCSAEALSSGIPLCEQFIGTGYHEKVRMLGDFGSNLYITEKEDVQPK
;
A
#
# COMPACT_ATOMS: atom_id res chain seq x y z
N HIS A 1 -2.49 21.06 17.33
CA HIS A 1 -1.89 21.06 18.68
C HIS A 1 -2.39 22.26 19.46
N ILE A 2 -2.58 22.13 20.77
CA ILE A 2 -2.93 23.26 21.65
C ILE A 2 -1.62 23.79 22.23
N THR A 3 -1.21 24.99 21.84
CA THR A 3 0.09 25.58 22.22
C THR A 3 -0.04 26.75 23.20
N GLU A 4 -1.23 27.35 23.33
CA GLU A 4 -1.48 28.51 24.20
C GLU A 4 -2.71 28.27 25.09
N ALA A 5 -2.60 27.29 25.98
CA ALA A 5 -3.66 26.92 26.92
C ALA A 5 -3.58 27.73 28.22
N PHE A 6 -3.87 29.03 28.17
CA PHE A 6 -4.06 29.87 29.36
C PHE A 6 -4.61 31.24 28.97
N SER A 7 -5.44 31.86 29.82
CA SER A 7 -5.87 33.23 29.60
C SER A 7 -6.31 33.92 30.89
N SER A 8 -5.64 34.98 31.36
CA SER A 8 -5.94 35.63 32.65
C SER A 8 -7.38 36.13 32.83
N ILE A 9 -8.17 36.21 31.76
CA ILE A 9 -9.60 36.59 31.79
C ILE A 9 -10.54 35.41 32.07
N LEU A 10 -10.10 34.16 31.93
CA LEU A 10 -10.93 32.98 32.21
C LEU A 10 -10.85 32.62 33.70
N GLN A 11 -12.02 32.55 34.36
CA GLN A 11 -12.12 32.23 35.79
C GLN A 11 -11.84 30.76 36.10
N ASN A 12 -12.16 29.83 35.19
CA ASN A 12 -12.04 28.38 35.38
C ASN A 12 -11.03 27.74 34.43
N GLN A 13 -9.73 28.07 34.55
CA GLN A 13 -8.66 27.55 33.67
C GLN A 13 -8.64 26.02 33.57
N GLY A 14 -8.97 25.31 34.66
CA GLY A 14 -8.96 23.85 34.69
C GLY A 14 -9.93 23.20 33.70
N GLU A 15 -10.94 23.92 33.23
CA GLU A 15 -11.92 23.43 32.26
C GLU A 15 -11.49 23.63 30.80
N PHE A 16 -10.43 24.42 30.57
CA PHE A 16 -10.06 24.90 29.23
C PHE A 16 -9.92 23.76 28.22
N TYR A 17 -9.12 22.73 28.52
CA TYR A 17 -8.87 21.63 27.59
C TYR A 17 -10.14 20.87 27.23
N HIS A 18 -11.00 20.60 28.21
CA HIS A 18 -12.25 19.89 27.95
C HIS A 18 -13.22 20.75 27.14
N ARG A 19 -13.42 22.01 27.53
CA ARG A 19 -14.29 22.96 26.81
C ARG A 19 -13.82 23.23 25.40
N TYR A 20 -12.51 23.27 25.16
CA TYR A 20 -11.96 23.39 23.81
C TYR A 20 -12.39 22.22 22.92
N ILE A 21 -12.31 20.99 23.42
CA ILE A 21 -12.77 19.80 22.68
C ILE A 21 -14.28 19.82 22.46
N LEU A 22 -15.07 20.22 23.46
CA LEU A 22 -16.52 20.40 23.30
C LEU A 22 -16.85 21.45 22.22
N GLY A 23 -16.14 22.58 22.22
CA GLY A 23 -16.30 23.62 21.21
C GLY A 23 -15.92 23.14 19.81
N LEU A 24 -14.86 22.35 19.68
CA LEU A 24 -14.52 21.69 18.41
C LEU A 24 -15.66 20.78 17.94
N TYR A 25 -16.20 19.92 18.81
CA TYR A 25 -17.32 19.04 18.47
C TYR A 25 -18.57 19.83 18.11
N GLU A 26 -18.85 20.95 18.79
CA GLU A 26 -19.96 21.85 18.45
C GLU A 26 -19.79 22.44 17.04
N VAL A 27 -18.59 22.91 16.69
CA VAL A 27 -18.28 23.43 15.35
C VAL A 27 -18.46 22.34 14.29
N LEU A 28 -17.87 21.16 14.50
CA LEU A 28 -17.99 20.03 13.57
C LEU A 28 -19.45 19.60 13.41
N THR A 29 -20.21 19.54 14.50
CA THR A 29 -21.65 19.21 14.49
C THR A 29 -22.43 20.21 13.63
N ARG A 30 -22.26 21.51 13.88
CA ARG A 30 -22.98 22.58 13.15
C ARG A 30 -22.67 22.59 11.66
N ILE A 31 -21.45 22.25 11.28
CA ILE A 31 -21.02 22.26 9.87
C ILE A 31 -21.48 20.99 9.15
N PHE A 32 -21.17 19.81 9.71
CA PHE A 32 -21.26 18.55 8.95
C PHE A 32 -22.56 17.77 9.18
N VAL A 33 -23.22 17.87 10.35
CA VAL A 33 -24.50 17.15 10.57
C VAL A 33 -25.60 17.61 9.61
N PRO A 34 -25.79 18.91 9.33
CA PRO A 34 -26.77 19.36 8.33
C PRO A 34 -26.36 19.05 6.88
N ARG A 35 -25.13 18.57 6.63
CA ARG A 35 -24.55 18.36 5.29
C ARG A 35 -23.98 16.93 5.17
N PRO A 36 -24.79 15.88 5.37
CA PRO A 36 -24.30 14.50 5.44
C PRO A 36 -23.71 13.98 4.10
N HIS A 37 -23.92 14.70 3.00
CA HIS A 37 -23.35 14.39 1.70
C HIS A 37 -21.89 14.89 1.53
N ILE A 38 -21.41 15.75 2.43
CA ILE A 38 -20.01 16.19 2.44
C ILE A 38 -19.19 15.16 3.22
N LEU A 39 -18.23 14.52 2.53
CA LEU A 39 -17.25 13.67 3.16
C LEU A 39 -16.17 14.53 3.83
N LEU A 40 -16.08 14.46 5.15
CA LEU A 40 -14.99 15.07 5.91
C LEU A 40 -13.85 14.06 6.10
N GLU A 41 -12.65 14.45 5.70
CA GLU A 41 -11.41 13.83 6.18
C GLU A 41 -10.76 14.75 7.21
N SER A 42 -10.56 14.26 8.44
CA SER A 42 -9.87 15.06 9.46
C SER A 42 -8.35 14.89 9.36
N CYS A 43 -7.61 15.92 9.77
CA CYS A 43 -6.15 15.93 9.81
C CYS A 43 -5.67 16.78 10.99
N SER A 44 -4.56 16.39 11.62
CA SER A 44 -3.89 17.16 12.66
C SER A 44 -2.37 16.98 12.55
N SER A 45 -1.77 17.46 11.45
CA SER A 45 -0.38 17.14 11.07
C SER A 45 -0.21 15.61 10.98
N GLY A 46 -0.98 15.01 10.06
CA GLY A 46 -1.23 13.58 10.07
C GLY A 46 -2.19 13.13 11.16
N GLY A 47 -1.89 11.99 11.77
CA GLY A 47 -2.76 11.27 12.69
C GLY A 47 -2.68 11.68 14.16
N ASN A 48 -2.22 12.88 14.53
CA ASN A 48 -2.15 13.27 15.96
C ASN A 48 -3.52 13.39 16.64
N ARG A 49 -4.61 13.28 15.88
CA ARG A 49 -5.98 13.18 16.37
C ARG A 49 -6.73 12.03 15.68
N PHE A 50 -6.05 10.89 15.55
CA PHE A 50 -6.64 9.65 15.01
C PHE A 50 -7.35 8.90 16.15
N ASP A 51 -8.58 9.31 16.44
CA ASP A 51 -9.37 8.76 17.54
C ASP A 51 -10.85 8.58 17.17
N LEU A 52 -11.54 7.74 17.96
CA LEU A 52 -12.96 7.44 17.77
C LEU A 52 -13.87 8.67 17.88
N GLY A 53 -13.48 9.69 18.66
CA GLY A 53 -14.25 10.92 18.79
C GLY A 53 -14.30 11.70 17.49
N MET A 54 -13.18 11.75 16.76
CA MET A 54 -13.14 12.34 15.42
C MET A 54 -13.89 11.50 14.38
N LEU A 55 -13.83 10.17 14.47
CA LEU A 55 -14.51 9.27 13.52
C LEU A 55 -16.05 9.39 13.52
N VAL A 56 -16.64 10.00 14.55
CA VAL A 56 -18.08 10.36 14.56
C VAL A 56 -18.41 11.41 13.48
N PHE A 57 -17.46 12.28 13.14
CA PHE A 57 -17.64 13.38 12.19
C PHE A 57 -16.97 13.13 10.85
N SER A 58 -15.80 12.48 10.86
CA SER A 58 -14.98 12.21 9.69
C SER A 58 -14.75 10.71 9.56
N PRO A 59 -15.43 9.98 8.67
CA PRO A 59 -15.29 8.53 8.57
C PRO A 59 -13.89 8.07 8.13
N GLN A 60 -13.04 9.01 7.67
CA GLN A 60 -11.62 8.80 7.40
C GLN A 60 -10.78 9.93 7.97
N ILE A 61 -9.54 9.61 8.33
CA ILE A 61 -8.55 10.51 8.92
C ILE A 61 -7.24 10.36 8.14
N TRP A 62 -6.59 11.48 7.86
CA TRP A 62 -5.24 11.47 7.29
C TRP A 62 -4.27 10.85 8.29
N ALA A 63 -3.78 9.65 7.98
CA ALA A 63 -3.13 8.81 8.99
C ALA A 63 -1.74 9.32 9.42
N SER A 64 -0.98 9.95 8.53
CA SER A 64 0.35 10.49 8.80
C SER A 64 0.80 11.38 7.64
N ASP A 65 1.47 12.50 7.95
CA ASP A 65 2.17 13.31 6.95
C ASP A 65 3.40 12.58 6.38
N ASP A 66 3.87 11.54 7.05
CA ASP A 66 4.83 10.60 6.49
C ASP A 66 4.11 9.69 5.49
N THR A 67 4.47 9.82 4.21
CA THR A 67 3.90 9.07 3.08
C THR A 67 4.89 8.06 2.49
N ASP A 68 6.05 7.86 3.12
CA ASP A 68 6.99 6.83 2.76
C ASP A 68 6.36 5.45 2.98
N PRO A 69 6.21 4.59 1.94
CA PRO A 69 5.50 3.34 2.08
C PRO A 69 6.11 2.45 3.16
N ILE A 70 7.42 2.53 3.42
CA ILE A 70 8.10 1.69 4.41
C ILE A 70 7.80 2.15 5.84
N GLU A 71 7.76 3.46 6.10
CA GLU A 71 7.27 3.99 7.38
C GLU A 71 5.77 3.72 7.54
N ARG A 72 4.99 3.86 6.45
CA ARG A 72 3.56 3.55 6.40
C ARG A 72 3.25 2.10 6.74
N LEU A 73 4.14 1.14 6.44
CA LEU A 73 3.99 -0.25 6.90
C LEU A 73 3.92 -0.34 8.42
N LYS A 74 4.74 0.42 9.15
CA LYS A 74 4.69 0.43 10.61
C LYS A 74 3.47 1.20 11.13
N ILE A 75 3.21 2.37 10.56
CA ILE A 75 2.12 3.27 10.98
C ILE A 75 0.75 2.59 10.78
N GLN A 76 0.46 2.11 9.57
CA GLN A 76 -0.82 1.44 9.26
C GLN A 76 -0.95 0.11 10.02
N THR A 77 0.15 -0.64 10.23
CA THR A 77 0.11 -1.83 11.11
C THR A 77 -0.33 -1.43 12.52
N GLY A 78 0.25 -0.37 13.10
CA GLY A 78 -0.11 0.13 14.42
C GLY A 78 -1.58 0.56 14.51
N LEU A 79 -2.04 1.39 13.57
CA LEU A 79 -3.43 1.85 13.53
C LEU A 79 -4.44 0.70 13.37
N SER A 80 -4.09 -0.33 12.59
CA SER A 80 -4.97 -1.46 12.29
C SER A 80 -5.31 -2.36 13.50
N TYR A 81 -4.68 -2.13 14.66
CA TYR A 81 -5.09 -2.79 15.91
C TYR A 81 -6.43 -2.27 16.45
N PHE A 82 -6.74 -0.99 16.20
CA PHE A 82 -7.93 -0.34 16.76
C PHE A 82 -8.87 0.22 15.69
N TYR A 83 -8.36 0.52 14.50
CA TYR A 83 -9.11 1.19 13.44
C TYR A 83 -9.16 0.35 12.16
N PRO A 84 -10.30 0.32 11.45
CA PRO A 84 -10.38 -0.32 10.15
C PRO A 84 -9.61 0.49 9.11
N GLN A 85 -9.18 -0.17 8.05
CA GLN A 85 -8.46 0.46 6.95
C GLN A 85 -9.29 1.52 6.20
N SER A 86 -10.63 1.42 6.20
CA SER A 86 -11.52 2.47 5.69
C SER A 86 -11.39 3.81 6.43
N ALA A 87 -10.82 3.82 7.63
CA ALA A 87 -10.60 5.04 8.41
C ALA A 87 -9.27 5.72 8.07
N MET A 88 -8.38 5.09 7.28
CA MET A 88 -7.00 5.54 7.08
C MET A 88 -6.82 6.15 5.68
N GLY A 89 -6.68 7.46 5.58
CA GLY A 89 -6.18 8.11 4.37
C GLY A 89 -4.75 7.65 4.07
N ALA A 90 -4.50 7.19 2.84
CA ALA A 90 -3.21 6.65 2.42
C ALA A 90 -2.91 7.03 0.97
N HIS A 91 -1.90 7.89 0.76
CA HIS A 91 -1.58 8.42 -0.56
C HIS A 91 -0.28 7.86 -1.12
N VAL A 92 -0.26 7.69 -2.44
CA VAL A 92 0.96 7.54 -3.22
C VAL A 92 1.57 8.93 -3.41
N SER A 93 2.78 9.14 -2.93
CA SER A 93 3.51 10.41 -3.05
C SER A 93 4.74 10.32 -3.96
N ALA A 94 5.40 11.45 -4.17
CA ALA A 94 6.64 11.53 -4.93
C ALA A 94 7.79 10.75 -4.24
N SER A 95 8.76 10.29 -5.04
CA SER A 95 9.98 9.63 -4.56
C SER A 95 11.19 10.31 -5.19
N PRO A 96 12.28 10.58 -4.44
CA PRO A 96 12.49 10.31 -3.02
C PRO A 96 11.50 11.03 -2.08
N HIS A 97 11.18 10.41 -0.94
CA HIS A 97 10.21 10.94 0.03
C HIS A 97 10.76 12.17 0.75
N GLN A 98 9.95 13.21 0.90
CA GLN A 98 10.40 14.48 1.49
C GLN A 98 10.72 14.35 2.99
N GLN A 99 10.05 13.41 3.67
CA GLN A 99 10.13 13.19 5.11
C GLN A 99 11.35 12.35 5.51
N THR A 100 11.77 11.41 4.64
CA THR A 100 12.78 10.39 4.96
C THR A 100 13.96 10.35 3.99
N LEU A 101 13.87 11.05 2.85
CA LEU A 101 14.77 10.98 1.70
C LEU A 101 14.89 9.59 1.06
N ARG A 102 13.98 8.66 1.43
CA ARG A 102 14.00 7.29 0.91
C ARG A 102 13.48 7.25 -0.52
N GLU A 103 14.20 6.55 -1.40
CA GLU A 103 13.70 6.23 -2.73
C GLU A 103 12.92 4.92 -2.69
N THR A 104 11.72 4.90 -3.27
CA THR A 104 10.86 3.70 -3.26
C THR A 104 10.15 3.48 -4.61
N PRO A 105 9.97 2.20 -5.02
CA PRO A 105 9.27 1.88 -6.25
C PRO A 105 7.83 2.42 -6.26
N LEU A 106 7.36 2.90 -7.41
CA LEU A 106 5.98 3.36 -7.58
C LEU A 106 4.97 2.28 -7.20
N ALA A 107 5.27 1.02 -7.56
CA ALA A 107 4.42 -0.12 -7.20
C ALA A 107 4.32 -0.32 -5.69
N THR A 108 5.41 -0.21 -4.93
CA THR A 108 5.38 -0.34 -3.45
C THR A 108 4.59 0.80 -2.80
N ARG A 109 4.76 2.04 -3.29
CA ARG A 109 3.95 3.18 -2.84
C ARG A 109 2.47 2.90 -3.01
N PHE A 110 2.07 2.40 -4.19
CA PHE A 110 0.69 2.00 -4.47
C PHE A 110 0.20 0.83 -3.61
N HIS A 111 0.99 -0.24 -3.51
CA HIS A 111 0.61 -1.43 -2.74
C HIS A 111 0.36 -1.12 -1.28
N ALA A 112 1.20 -0.29 -0.63
CA ALA A 112 0.99 0.13 0.75
C ALA A 112 -0.26 1.00 0.90
N ALA A 113 -0.49 1.92 -0.04
CA ALA A 113 -1.65 2.82 -0.04
C ALA A 113 -2.99 2.11 -0.33
N CYS A 114 -2.98 0.96 -1.02
CA CYS A 114 -4.18 0.15 -1.25
C CYS A 114 -4.84 -0.33 0.05
N PHE A 115 -4.06 -0.54 1.11
CA PHE A 115 -4.58 -0.95 2.43
C PHE A 115 -5.05 0.25 3.27
N GLY A 116 -5.79 1.14 2.62
CA GLY A 116 -6.39 2.35 3.17
C GLY A 116 -7.35 2.98 2.15
N CYS A 117 -7.75 4.22 2.40
CA CYS A 117 -8.41 5.09 1.43
C CYS A 117 -7.36 5.69 0.48
N LEU A 118 -7.22 5.07 -0.69
CA LEU A 118 -6.21 5.44 -1.68
C LEU A 118 -6.41 6.86 -2.22
N GLY A 119 -5.31 7.62 -2.28
CA GLY A 119 -5.18 8.86 -3.03
C GLY A 119 -3.79 9.00 -3.67
N TYR A 120 -3.58 10.10 -4.39
CA TYR A 120 -2.29 10.46 -4.98
C TYR A 120 -1.93 11.89 -4.59
N GLU A 121 -0.70 12.08 -4.11
CA GLU A 121 -0.18 13.35 -3.60
C GLU A 121 1.21 13.61 -4.20
N LEU A 122 1.22 13.87 -5.50
CA LEU A 122 2.42 14.20 -6.27
C LEU A 122 2.06 15.11 -7.45
N ASP A 123 3.06 15.80 -8.00
CA ASP A 123 2.86 16.67 -9.15
C ASP A 123 2.75 15.86 -10.46
N LEU A 124 1.54 15.83 -11.03
CA LEU A 124 1.22 15.11 -12.26
C LEU A 124 1.91 15.69 -13.51
N LYS A 125 2.41 16.92 -13.46
CA LYS A 125 3.06 17.61 -14.58
C LYS A 125 4.37 16.93 -14.97
N TYR A 126 5.10 16.42 -13.99
CA TYR A 126 6.44 15.85 -14.17
C TYR A 126 6.45 14.34 -14.39
N LEU A 127 5.28 13.69 -14.32
CA LEU A 127 5.14 12.28 -14.61
C LEU A 127 5.44 11.97 -16.07
N THR A 128 6.24 10.93 -16.28
CA THR A 128 6.50 10.33 -17.59
C THR A 128 5.22 9.69 -18.15
N PRO A 129 5.12 9.52 -19.48
CA PRO A 129 3.99 8.80 -20.08
C PRO A 129 3.77 7.40 -19.49
N GLU A 130 4.85 6.68 -19.20
CA GLU A 130 4.75 5.32 -18.65
C GLU A 130 4.29 5.31 -17.18
N GLU A 131 4.71 6.27 -16.36
CA GLU A 131 4.15 6.45 -15.00
C GLU A 131 2.68 6.83 -15.02
N LYS A 132 2.25 7.72 -15.93
CA LYS A 132 0.83 8.06 -16.08
C LYS A 132 0.00 6.84 -16.42
N LYS A 133 0.52 5.97 -17.30
CA LYS A 133 -0.11 4.69 -17.63
C LYS A 133 -0.15 3.76 -16.42
N ASP A 134 0.91 3.68 -15.63
CA ASP A 134 0.92 2.86 -14.41
C ASP A 134 -0.09 3.35 -13.38
N ILE A 135 -0.14 4.65 -13.13
CA ILE A 135 -1.13 5.26 -12.22
C ILE A 135 -2.55 5.01 -12.71
N ALA A 136 -2.82 5.10 -14.01
CA ALA A 136 -4.14 4.78 -14.57
C ALA A 136 -4.53 3.31 -14.34
N ASP A 137 -3.58 2.38 -14.54
CA ASP A 137 -3.78 0.94 -14.29
C ASP A 137 -3.99 0.65 -12.79
N GLN A 138 -3.22 1.32 -11.93
CA GLN A 138 -3.34 1.26 -10.48
C GLN A 138 -4.72 1.74 -10.00
N ILE A 139 -5.19 2.89 -10.49
CA ILE A 139 -6.53 3.42 -10.16
C ILE A 139 -7.62 2.46 -10.62
N THR A 140 -7.48 1.88 -11.82
CA THR A 140 -8.43 0.90 -12.36
C THR A 140 -8.50 -0.34 -11.48
N PHE A 141 -7.34 -0.87 -11.10
CA PHE A 141 -7.24 -2.01 -10.19
C PHE A 141 -7.84 -1.71 -8.81
N TYR A 142 -7.49 -0.56 -8.21
CA TYR A 142 -8.05 -0.19 -6.91
C TYR A 142 -9.56 0.00 -6.99
N LYS A 143 -10.10 0.57 -8.08
CA LYS A 143 -11.56 0.68 -8.29
C LYS A 143 -12.23 -0.69 -8.36
N GLN A 144 -11.63 -1.65 -9.06
CA GLN A 144 -12.15 -3.02 -9.17
C GLN A 144 -12.28 -3.69 -7.80
N TYR A 145 -11.27 -3.54 -6.93
CA TYR A 145 -11.20 -4.23 -5.65
C TYR A 145 -11.46 -3.33 -4.43
N ARG A 146 -11.92 -2.09 -4.64
CA ARG A 146 -12.02 -1.04 -3.60
C ARG A 146 -12.78 -1.51 -2.38
N ARG A 147 -13.89 -2.22 -2.60
CA ARG A 147 -14.74 -2.70 -1.51
C ARG A 147 -14.00 -3.67 -0.60
N ILE A 148 -13.22 -4.57 -1.16
CA ILE A 148 -12.41 -5.53 -0.40
C ILE A 148 -11.26 -4.81 0.30
N PHE A 149 -10.57 -3.89 -0.38
CA PHE A 149 -9.53 -3.08 0.26
C PHE A 149 -10.05 -2.29 1.45
N GLN A 150 -11.11 -1.51 1.27
CA GLN A 150 -11.59 -0.60 2.32
C GLN A 150 -12.37 -1.32 3.43
N TYR A 151 -13.15 -2.35 3.11
CA TYR A 151 -14.12 -2.94 4.05
C TYR A 151 -13.93 -4.45 4.29
N GLY A 152 -13.02 -5.09 3.56
CA GLY A 152 -12.70 -6.50 3.78
C GLY A 152 -12.08 -6.74 5.16
N ARG A 153 -12.09 -8.00 5.60
CA ARG A 153 -11.46 -8.39 6.86
C ARG A 153 -9.95 -8.30 6.72
N PHE A 154 -9.33 -7.34 7.41
CA PHE A 154 -7.88 -7.15 7.43
C PHE A 154 -7.19 -8.15 8.38
N TYR A 155 -6.11 -8.77 7.90
CA TYR A 155 -5.23 -9.64 8.66
C TYR A 155 -3.79 -9.15 8.57
N ARG A 156 -3.14 -9.06 9.73
CA ARG A 156 -1.68 -8.94 9.85
C ARG A 156 -1.10 -10.34 9.89
N ILE A 157 -0.48 -10.77 8.80
CA ILE A 157 0.10 -12.11 8.72
C ILE A 157 1.49 -12.07 9.37
N ARG A 158 1.72 -12.93 10.36
CA ARG A 158 3.03 -13.04 11.00
C ARG A 158 4.04 -13.50 9.95
N SER A 159 5.02 -12.64 9.69
CA SER A 159 6.12 -12.98 8.80
C SER A 159 7.00 -14.08 9.38
N TYR A 160 7.58 -14.89 8.48
CA TYR A 160 8.60 -15.90 8.78
C TYR A 160 10.03 -15.36 8.61
N LYS A 161 10.18 -14.10 8.16
CA LYS A 161 11.45 -13.37 7.99
C LYS A 161 11.33 -11.95 8.54
N GLU A 162 12.39 -11.41 9.12
CA GLU A 162 12.37 -10.09 9.77
C GLU A 162 12.21 -8.92 8.78
N ASN A 163 12.67 -9.10 7.54
CA ASN A 163 12.60 -8.09 6.49
C ASN A 163 11.30 -8.12 5.67
N LYS A 164 10.29 -8.91 6.06
CA LYS A 164 9.00 -8.97 5.36
C LYS A 164 7.86 -8.48 6.23
N VAL A 165 6.97 -7.72 5.61
CA VAL A 165 5.65 -7.37 6.17
C VAL A 165 4.59 -7.95 5.23
N ILE A 166 3.61 -8.65 5.79
CA ILE A 166 2.56 -9.30 5.01
C ILE A 166 1.20 -8.87 5.56
N TRP A 167 0.39 -8.30 4.68
CA TRP A 167 -0.97 -7.89 4.98
C TRP A 167 -1.93 -8.56 4.02
N GLU A 168 -3.13 -8.85 4.52
CA GLU A 168 -4.18 -9.49 3.73
C GLU A 168 -5.52 -8.81 4.03
N VAL A 169 -6.34 -8.65 2.99
CA VAL A 169 -7.77 -8.32 3.12
C VAL A 169 -8.59 -9.40 2.44
N VAL A 170 -9.60 -9.90 3.15
CA VAL A 170 -10.50 -10.96 2.65
C VAL A 170 -11.91 -10.40 2.47
N SER A 171 -12.57 -10.76 1.37
CA SER A 171 -13.96 -10.39 1.10
C SER A 171 -14.92 -10.96 2.16
N GLU A 172 -16.11 -10.38 2.29
CA GLU A 172 -17.12 -10.82 3.24
C GLU A 172 -17.53 -12.28 3.01
N GLU A 173 -17.62 -12.68 1.74
CA GLU A 173 -17.99 -14.02 1.28
C GLU A 173 -16.86 -15.05 1.44
N LYS A 174 -15.66 -14.59 1.80
CA LYS A 174 -14.44 -15.40 1.95
C LYS A 174 -14.02 -16.13 0.66
N GLU A 175 -14.29 -15.51 -0.48
CA GLU A 175 -14.00 -16.03 -1.83
C GLU A 175 -12.89 -15.27 -2.54
N THR A 176 -12.56 -14.06 -2.08
CA THR A 176 -11.46 -13.27 -2.63
C THR A 176 -10.57 -12.77 -1.51
N ALA A 177 -9.26 -12.92 -1.67
CA ALA A 177 -8.26 -12.34 -0.79
C ALA A 177 -7.23 -11.53 -1.61
N LEU A 178 -6.83 -10.38 -1.07
CA LEU A 178 -5.79 -9.53 -1.64
C LEU A 178 -4.65 -9.44 -0.63
N THR A 179 -3.49 -9.97 -1.00
CA THR A 179 -2.34 -10.11 -0.09
C THR A 179 -1.18 -9.25 -0.56
N GLY A 180 -0.78 -8.28 0.26
CA GLY A 180 0.41 -7.47 0.05
C GLY A 180 1.62 -8.13 0.69
N PHE A 181 2.66 -8.36 -0.10
CA PHE A 181 3.94 -8.90 0.34
C PHE A 181 5.01 -7.83 0.18
N PHE A 182 5.51 -7.29 1.28
CA PHE A 182 6.42 -6.15 1.30
C PHE A 182 7.79 -6.58 1.82
N GLN A 183 8.85 -6.15 1.13
CA GLN A 183 10.24 -6.32 1.53
C GLN A 183 10.79 -4.98 2.01
N THR A 184 11.35 -4.93 3.22
CA THR A 184 12.01 -3.73 3.73
C THR A 184 13.44 -3.65 3.20
N LEU A 185 14.30 -4.60 3.57
CA LEU A 185 15.68 -4.68 3.11
C LEU A 185 15.94 -5.99 2.36
N ALA A 186 16.64 -5.91 1.25
CA ALA A 186 17.16 -7.07 0.54
C ALA A 186 18.37 -7.64 1.28
N ALA A 187 18.48 -8.97 1.27
CA ALA A 187 19.65 -9.70 1.74
C ALA A 187 20.18 -10.56 0.59
N ALA A 188 21.50 -10.66 0.48
CA ALA A 188 22.13 -11.54 -0.50
C ALA A 188 21.82 -13.01 -0.17
N ALA A 189 21.53 -13.81 -1.22
CA ALA A 189 21.29 -15.25 -1.12
C ALA A 189 20.26 -15.65 -0.05
N GLU A 190 19.20 -14.84 0.11
CA GLU A 190 18.11 -15.17 1.03
C GLU A 190 17.35 -16.43 0.57
N SER A 191 16.82 -17.21 1.52
CA SER A 191 16.01 -18.39 1.24
C SER A 191 14.72 -18.06 0.47
N SER A 192 14.09 -19.07 -0.13
CA SER A 192 12.84 -18.91 -0.88
C SER A 192 11.71 -18.31 -0.03
N ASP A 193 10.86 -17.53 -0.67
CA ASP A 193 9.66 -16.98 -0.03
C ASP A 193 8.46 -17.93 -0.14
N LYS A 194 7.54 -17.76 0.81
CA LYS A 194 6.23 -18.40 0.82
C LYS A 194 5.12 -17.37 0.94
N LEU A 195 4.03 -17.59 0.21
CA LEU A 195 2.78 -16.87 0.34
C LEU A 195 1.82 -17.67 1.20
N LYS A 196 1.39 -17.09 2.30
CA LYS A 196 0.35 -17.65 3.17
C LYS A 196 -0.90 -16.78 3.06
N VAL A 197 -2.03 -17.41 2.75
CA VAL A 197 -3.34 -16.75 2.67
C VAL A 197 -4.30 -17.41 3.66
N ILE A 198 -5.03 -16.62 4.46
CA ILE A 198 -5.95 -17.13 5.49
C ILE A 198 -7.36 -16.56 5.31
N GLY A 199 -8.30 -16.96 6.17
CA GLY A 199 -9.65 -16.40 6.19
C GLY A 199 -10.58 -16.82 5.04
N LEU A 200 -10.07 -17.49 4.00
CA LEU A 200 -10.84 -18.07 2.90
C LEU A 200 -11.66 -19.28 3.35
N LYS A 201 -12.80 -19.53 2.68
CA LYS A 201 -13.57 -20.77 2.90
C LYS A 201 -12.94 -21.95 2.16
N LYS A 202 -13.40 -23.18 2.47
CA LYS A 202 -12.92 -24.38 1.77
C LYS A 202 -13.24 -24.30 0.27
N GLY A 203 -12.27 -24.67 -0.55
CA GLY A 203 -12.40 -24.62 -2.00
C GLY A 203 -11.06 -24.60 -2.72
N ARG A 204 -11.12 -24.48 -4.04
CA ARG A 204 -9.97 -24.25 -4.91
C ARG A 204 -9.94 -22.79 -5.31
N TYR A 205 -8.73 -22.24 -5.42
CA TYR A 205 -8.50 -20.85 -5.68
C TYR A 205 -7.42 -20.67 -6.75
N MET A 206 -7.64 -19.70 -7.62
CA MET A 206 -6.65 -19.17 -8.54
C MET A 206 -5.93 -18.00 -7.87
N ILE A 207 -4.61 -18.07 -7.81
CA ILE A 207 -3.75 -17.00 -7.31
C ILE A 207 -3.04 -16.40 -8.50
N ARG A 208 -3.02 -15.08 -8.59
CA ARG A 208 -2.24 -14.34 -9.58
C ARG A 208 -1.58 -13.12 -8.98
N THR A 209 -0.38 -12.80 -9.44
CA THR A 209 0.29 -11.54 -9.07
C THR A 209 -0.30 -10.37 -9.86
N ARG A 210 -0.53 -9.22 -9.23
CA ARG A 210 -0.85 -7.97 -9.94
C ARG A 210 0.36 -7.61 -10.81
N PRO A 211 0.21 -7.58 -12.15
CA PRO A 211 1.33 -7.22 -13.02
C PRO A 211 1.80 -5.80 -12.69
N GLN A 212 3.08 -5.63 -12.40
CA GLN A 212 3.68 -4.34 -12.10
C GLN A 212 4.84 -4.02 -13.03
N ARG A 213 5.10 -2.73 -13.20
CA ARG A 213 6.14 -2.23 -14.09
C ARG A 213 7.49 -2.18 -13.38
N LEU A 214 8.50 -2.71 -14.04
CA LEU A 214 9.91 -2.56 -13.71
C LEU A 214 10.51 -1.54 -14.67
N TYR A 215 10.85 -0.37 -14.14
CA TYR A 215 11.56 0.66 -14.88
C TYR A 215 13.01 0.23 -15.12
N ILE A 216 13.56 0.52 -16.29
CA ILE A 216 14.86 -0.03 -16.73
C ILE A 216 16.00 0.50 -15.83
N GLU A 217 15.85 1.69 -15.26
CA GLU A 217 16.79 2.26 -14.27
C GLU A 217 17.08 1.33 -13.09
N ARG A 218 16.09 0.53 -12.64
CA ARG A 218 16.28 -0.43 -11.52
C ARG A 218 17.26 -1.55 -11.85
N PHE A 219 17.56 -1.79 -13.12
CA PHE A 219 18.52 -2.80 -13.52
C PHE A 219 19.96 -2.28 -13.48
N GLY A 220 20.22 -0.96 -13.50
CA GLY A 220 21.58 -0.42 -13.53
C GLY A 220 22.47 -1.11 -14.59
N CYS A 221 23.61 -1.69 -14.18
CA CYS A 221 24.48 -2.47 -15.07
C CYS A 221 23.91 -3.85 -15.48
N LEU A 222 22.88 -4.36 -14.79
CA LEU A 222 22.18 -5.60 -15.15
C LEU A 222 21.38 -5.48 -16.44
N THR A 223 21.21 -4.26 -16.98
CA THR A 223 20.65 -4.02 -18.31
C THR A 223 21.34 -4.85 -19.39
N LYS A 224 22.64 -5.16 -19.24
CA LYS A 224 23.39 -6.05 -20.14
C LYS A 224 22.84 -7.48 -20.22
N HIS A 225 22.17 -7.96 -19.17
CA HIS A 225 21.54 -9.29 -19.15
C HIS A 225 20.11 -9.27 -19.69
N VAL A 226 19.51 -8.08 -19.82
CA VAL A 226 18.10 -7.89 -20.21
C VAL A 226 17.97 -7.35 -21.63
N MET A 227 18.99 -6.64 -22.13
CA MET A 227 19.01 -6.02 -23.46
C MET A 227 20.17 -6.57 -24.31
N PRO A 228 19.95 -6.83 -25.62
CA PRO A 228 20.97 -7.37 -26.52
C PRO A 228 22.04 -6.35 -26.95
N VAL A 229 21.94 -5.08 -26.51
CA VAL A 229 22.86 -4.00 -26.88
C VAL A 229 23.36 -3.29 -25.62
N GLU A 230 24.68 -3.09 -25.51
CA GLU A 230 25.26 -2.32 -24.41
C GLU A 230 24.90 -0.84 -24.52
N LEU A 231 24.10 -0.34 -23.58
CA LEU A 231 23.77 1.06 -23.44
C LEU A 231 24.31 1.57 -22.11
N SER A 232 24.89 2.77 -22.11
CA SER A 232 25.28 3.45 -20.87
C SER A 232 24.02 3.69 -20.03
N PRO A 233 23.95 3.20 -18.77
CA PRO A 233 22.78 3.35 -17.90
C PRO A 233 22.34 4.81 -17.72
N ASP A 234 23.30 5.74 -17.73
CA ASP A 234 23.09 7.18 -17.53
C ASP A 234 22.97 7.99 -18.85
N GLY A 235 23.03 7.29 -20.00
CA GLY A 235 22.98 7.90 -21.33
C GLY A 235 21.63 8.55 -21.66
N MET A 236 21.63 9.49 -22.61
CA MET A 236 20.39 10.14 -23.09
C MET A 236 19.37 9.11 -23.63
N ILE A 237 19.85 8.05 -24.30
CA ILE A 237 19.00 6.98 -24.85
C ILE A 237 18.29 6.21 -23.74
N MET A 238 19.00 5.84 -22.66
CA MET A 238 18.40 5.13 -21.52
C MET A 238 17.39 6.00 -20.77
N ARG A 239 17.68 7.30 -20.61
CA ARG A 239 16.73 8.26 -20.04
C ARG A 239 15.45 8.40 -20.87
N VAL A 240 15.54 8.36 -22.20
CA VAL A 240 14.35 8.38 -23.07
C VAL A 240 13.63 7.04 -23.03
N ALA A 241 14.35 5.91 -23.09
CA ALA A 241 13.76 4.58 -23.00
C ALA A 241 12.98 4.38 -21.69
N ASN A 242 13.56 4.78 -20.55
CA ASN A 242 12.89 4.73 -19.24
C ASN A 242 11.57 5.51 -19.19
N ARG A 243 11.44 6.60 -19.94
CA ARG A 243 10.20 7.41 -20.00
C ARG A 243 9.07 6.73 -20.75
N HIS A 244 9.40 5.82 -21.66
CA HIS A 244 8.46 5.25 -22.64
C HIS A 244 8.32 3.72 -22.56
N TYR A 245 9.20 3.05 -21.82
CA TYR A 245 9.26 1.60 -21.78
C TYR A 245 9.54 1.09 -20.36
N SER A 246 8.81 0.04 -19.99
CA SER A 246 9.00 -0.71 -18.77
C SER A 246 8.81 -2.20 -19.05
N LEU A 247 9.44 -3.04 -18.24
CA LEU A 247 9.20 -4.49 -18.26
C LEU A 247 8.10 -4.84 -17.26
N LYS A 248 7.45 -5.99 -17.44
CA LYS A 248 6.61 -6.55 -16.39
C LYS A 248 7.50 -7.30 -15.40
N ASP A 249 7.32 -7.04 -14.12
CA ASP A 249 7.82 -7.93 -13.08
C ASP A 249 7.17 -9.30 -13.20
N CYS A 250 7.78 -10.31 -12.57
CA CYS A 250 7.30 -11.67 -12.58
C CYS A 250 5.79 -11.76 -12.28
N VAL A 251 5.03 -12.30 -13.24
CA VAL A 251 3.60 -12.55 -13.11
C VAL A 251 3.39 -14.04 -12.92
N GLU A 252 3.15 -14.42 -11.68
CA GLU A 252 2.93 -15.81 -11.30
C GLU A 252 1.44 -16.12 -11.23
N THR A 253 1.09 -17.34 -11.62
CA THR A 253 -0.26 -17.89 -11.48
C THR A 253 -0.20 -19.30 -10.89
N TYR A 254 -1.02 -19.56 -9.87
CA TYR A 254 -1.11 -20.87 -9.20
C TYR A 254 -2.57 -21.26 -9.02
N THR A 255 -2.85 -22.57 -9.00
CA THR A 255 -4.13 -23.09 -8.51
C THR A 255 -3.87 -24.03 -7.34
N CYS A 256 -4.48 -23.77 -6.20
CA CYS A 256 -4.38 -24.65 -5.04
C CYS A 256 -5.62 -24.56 -4.13
N SER A 257 -5.70 -25.47 -3.16
CA SER A 257 -6.79 -25.44 -2.17
C SER A 257 -6.57 -24.36 -1.10
N ALA A 258 -7.65 -23.97 -0.43
CA ALA A 258 -7.56 -23.08 0.74
C ALA A 258 -6.63 -23.62 1.83
N GLU A 259 -6.59 -24.94 2.04
CA GLU A 259 -5.71 -25.58 3.04
C GLU A 259 -4.23 -25.43 2.67
N ALA A 260 -3.87 -25.61 1.39
CA ALA A 260 -2.51 -25.40 0.91
C ALA A 260 -2.08 -23.93 1.08
N LEU A 261 -2.96 -22.99 0.75
CA LEU A 261 -2.74 -21.56 0.96
C LEU A 261 -2.52 -21.19 2.43
N SER A 262 -3.32 -21.77 3.32
CA SER A 262 -3.19 -21.52 4.77
C SER A 262 -1.89 -22.07 5.36
N SER A 263 -1.32 -23.11 4.72
CA SER A 263 -0.03 -23.71 5.08
C SER A 263 1.15 -22.93 4.52
N GLY A 264 0.95 -22.22 3.41
CA GLY A 264 1.94 -21.44 2.71
C GLY A 264 2.46 -22.14 1.47
N ILE A 265 2.30 -21.52 0.30
CA ILE A 265 2.81 -22.02 -0.99
C ILE A 265 4.14 -21.32 -1.33
N PRO A 266 5.08 -22.01 -2.01
CA PRO A 266 6.30 -21.36 -2.47
C PRO A 266 5.99 -20.32 -3.56
N LEU A 267 6.66 -19.17 -3.49
CA LEU A 267 6.66 -18.15 -4.55
C LEU A 267 7.85 -18.40 -5.50
N CYS A 268 7.85 -17.83 -6.71
CA CYS A 268 9.08 -17.90 -7.51
C CYS A 268 10.20 -17.12 -6.83
N GLU A 269 11.42 -17.50 -7.19
CA GLU A 269 12.60 -16.94 -6.56
C GLU A 269 12.72 -15.44 -6.84
N GLN A 270 13.21 -14.74 -5.82
CA GLN A 270 13.67 -13.37 -5.99
C GLN A 270 15.04 -13.36 -6.67
N PHE A 271 15.41 -12.23 -7.26
CA PHE A 271 16.75 -12.08 -7.83
C PHE A 271 17.82 -12.19 -6.73
N ILE A 272 18.71 -13.17 -6.88
CA ILE A 272 19.84 -13.44 -5.97
C ILE A 272 21.21 -13.30 -6.66
N GLY A 273 21.28 -12.66 -7.83
CA GLY A 273 22.54 -12.41 -8.55
C GLY A 273 22.91 -13.40 -9.65
N THR A 274 22.03 -14.35 -10.00
CA THR A 274 22.33 -15.46 -10.95
C THR A 274 21.68 -15.30 -12.33
N GLY A 275 21.33 -14.08 -12.73
CA GLY A 275 20.70 -13.76 -14.02
C GLY A 275 19.20 -13.43 -13.92
N TYR A 276 18.63 -12.92 -15.02
CA TYR A 276 17.23 -12.49 -15.11
C TYR A 276 16.45 -13.39 -16.07
N HIS A 277 15.22 -13.75 -15.69
CA HIS A 277 14.20 -14.28 -16.60
C HIS A 277 12.81 -13.87 -16.09
N GLU A 278 11.77 -14.06 -16.91
CA GLU A 278 10.38 -13.63 -16.63
C GLU A 278 9.71 -14.25 -15.38
N LYS A 279 10.37 -15.23 -14.75
CA LYS A 279 9.91 -15.90 -13.52
C LYS A 279 10.75 -15.53 -12.29
N VAL A 280 11.56 -14.48 -12.37
CA VAL A 280 12.35 -13.96 -11.23
C VAL A 280 11.69 -12.67 -10.73
N ARG A 281 11.42 -12.60 -9.42
CA ARG A 281 10.86 -11.40 -8.80
C ARG A 281 11.96 -10.37 -8.52
N MET A 282 11.81 -9.16 -9.05
CA MET A 282 12.78 -8.06 -8.90
C MET A 282 12.41 -7.11 -7.74
N LEU A 283 12.39 -7.65 -6.52
CA LEU A 283 12.00 -6.89 -5.32
C LEU A 283 13.01 -5.79 -4.99
N GLY A 284 14.27 -6.17 -4.68
CA GLY A 284 15.29 -5.26 -4.16
C GLY A 284 14.89 -4.65 -2.80
N ASP A 285 15.60 -3.61 -2.37
CA ASP A 285 15.16 -2.83 -1.21
C ASP A 285 13.79 -2.21 -1.49
N PHE A 286 12.95 -2.19 -0.45
CA PHE A 286 11.64 -1.54 -0.47
C PHE A 286 10.72 -2.06 -1.60
N GLY A 287 10.95 -3.28 -2.09
CA GLY A 287 10.13 -3.95 -3.09
C GLY A 287 8.83 -4.50 -2.53
N SER A 288 7.86 -4.77 -3.39
CA SER A 288 6.65 -5.50 -3.00
C SER A 288 5.99 -6.22 -4.16
N ASN A 289 5.14 -7.19 -3.85
CA ASN A 289 4.17 -7.79 -4.75
C ASN A 289 2.77 -7.74 -4.12
N LEU A 290 1.76 -7.76 -4.97
CA LEU A 290 0.36 -7.83 -4.55
C LEU A 290 -0.29 -9.05 -5.23
N TYR A 291 -0.84 -9.95 -4.43
CA TYR A 291 -1.43 -11.20 -4.90
C TYR A 291 -2.95 -11.12 -4.82
N ILE A 292 -3.61 -11.49 -5.92
CA ILE A 292 -5.07 -11.66 -5.99
C ILE A 292 -5.36 -13.15 -5.92
N THR A 293 -6.13 -13.56 -4.92
CA THR A 293 -6.60 -14.93 -4.73
C THR A 293 -8.10 -14.96 -4.90
N GLU A 294 -8.60 -15.64 -5.93
CA GLU A 294 -10.02 -15.69 -6.29
C GLU A 294 -10.47 -17.16 -6.36
N LYS A 295 -11.64 -17.47 -5.80
CA LYS A 295 -12.17 -18.82 -5.84
C LYS A 295 -12.42 -19.25 -7.28
N GLU A 296 -12.06 -20.49 -7.63
CA GLU A 296 -12.41 -21.04 -8.93
C GLU A 296 -13.92 -21.31 -8.98
N ASP A 297 -14.60 -20.77 -9.99
CA ASP A 297 -15.95 -21.21 -10.33
C ASP A 297 -15.88 -22.66 -10.79
N VAL A 298 -16.38 -23.57 -9.95
CA VAL A 298 -16.62 -24.95 -10.35
C VAL A 298 -17.82 -24.91 -11.29
N GLN A 299 -17.58 -24.72 -12.59
CA GLN A 299 -18.56 -25.11 -13.60
C GLN A 299 -18.86 -26.60 -13.35
N PRO A 300 -20.12 -26.99 -13.06
CA PRO A 300 -20.45 -28.39 -12.93
C PRO A 300 -20.12 -29.08 -14.26
N LYS A 301 -19.31 -30.14 -14.18
CA LYS A 301 -19.02 -31.02 -15.32
C LYS A 301 -20.28 -31.67 -15.85
#